data_AF-A0A353LYW3-F1
#
_entry.id   AF-A0A353LYW3-F1
#
_cell.length_a   1.000
_cell.length_b   1.000
_cell.length_c   1.000
_cell.angle_alpha   90.00
_cell.angle_beta   90.00
_cell.angle_gamma   90.00
#
_symmetry.space_group_name_H-M   'P 1'
#
loop_
_entity.id
_entity.type
_entity.pdbx_description
1 polymer ?
#
loop_
_entity_poly.entity_id
_entity_poly.type
_entity_poly.pdbx_seq_one_letter_code
_entity_poly.pdbx_strand_id
1 'polypeptide(L)'
;MPMKLWIVILVVMIIIAAGGQWLEQSILKTTDRISQHLDAIKEAVRNDQWHVALRLHDQIDDTWVTQQESWSPLIHNHDLDAVTIHLARLKSFLESEERGLSLAEIAEMEIQFVQLYQQEVLTLKNVF
;
A
#
# COMPACT_ATOMS: atom_id res chain seq x y z
N MET A 1 10.42 29.87 -33.81
CA MET A 1 10.92 29.02 -32.69
C MET A 1 9.78 28.23 -31.99
N PRO A 2 9.05 27.31 -32.65
CA PRO A 2 8.07 26.45 -31.96
C PRO A 2 8.58 25.03 -31.63
N MET A 3 9.56 24.51 -32.37
CA MET A 3 10.02 23.10 -32.26
C MET A 3 10.52 22.71 -30.85
N LYS A 4 11.25 23.61 -30.16
CA LYS A 4 11.76 23.34 -28.80
C LYS A 4 10.62 23.26 -27.76
N LEU A 5 9.51 23.97 -27.97
CA LEU A 5 8.36 23.96 -27.06
C LEU A 5 7.60 22.63 -27.14
N TRP A 6 7.43 22.10 -28.35
CA TRP A 6 6.79 20.81 -28.59
C TRP A 6 7.60 19.64 -28.03
N ILE A 7 8.92 19.70 -28.11
CA ILE A 7 9.82 18.69 -27.53
C ILE A 7 9.71 18.69 -25.99
N VAL A 8 9.66 19.87 -25.35
CA VAL A 8 9.50 19.97 -23.90
C VAL A 8 8.14 19.42 -23.45
N ILE A 9 7.06 19.76 -24.16
CA ILE A 9 5.72 19.22 -23.87
C ILE A 9 5.68 17.69 -24.03
N LEU A 10 6.28 17.15 -25.10
CA LEU A 10 6.37 15.70 -25.32
C LEU A 10 7.14 15.00 -24.20
N VAL A 11 8.27 15.56 -23.77
CA VAL A 11 9.09 15.01 -22.68
C VAL A 11 8.35 15.06 -21.35
N VAL A 12 7.67 16.16 -21.03
CA VAL A 12 6.84 16.26 -19.82
C VAL A 12 5.69 15.24 -19.84
N MET A 13 5.06 15.04 -21.00
CA MET A 13 3.98 14.07 -21.16
C MET A 13 4.48 12.62 -21.00
N ILE A 14 5.67 12.30 -21.52
CA ILE A 14 6.34 11.01 -21.30
C ILE A 14 6.71 10.82 -19.83
N ILE A 15 7.19 11.86 -19.15
CA ILE A 15 7.51 11.80 -17.71
C ILE A 15 6.25 11.57 -16.87
N ILE A 16 5.14 12.25 -17.20
CA ILE A 16 3.86 12.06 -16.50
C ILE A 16 3.31 10.65 -16.77
N ALA A 17 3.36 10.17 -18.02
CA ALA A 17 2.88 8.82 -18.37
C ALA A 17 3.75 7.71 -17.75
N ALA A 18 5.08 7.84 -17.80
CA ALA A 18 6.01 6.90 -17.19
C ALA A 18 5.93 6.94 -15.65
N GLY A 19 5.75 8.13 -15.08
CA GLY A 19 5.50 8.32 -13.65
C GLY A 19 4.21 7.65 -13.20
N GLY A 20 3.13 7.83 -13.96
CA GLY A 20 1.84 7.16 -13.71
C GLY A 20 1.94 5.65 -13.76
N GLN A 21 2.56 5.10 -14.82
CA GLN A 21 2.76 3.64 -14.95
C GLN A 21 3.70 3.07 -13.87
N TRP A 22 4.75 3.80 -13.50
CA TRP A 22 5.67 3.38 -12.44
C TRP A 22 5.00 3.40 -11.05
N LEU A 23 4.15 4.41 -10.81
CA LEU A 23 3.40 4.54 -9.57
C LEU A 23 2.36 3.43 -9.43
N GLU A 24 1.58 3.19 -10.49
CA GLU A 24 0.58 2.13 -10.56
C GLU A 24 1.22 0.74 -10.33
N GLN A 25 2.34 0.43 -11.01
CA GLN A 25 3.07 -0.81 -10.77
C GLN A 25 3.68 -0.92 -9.38
N SER A 26 4.09 0.19 -8.77
CA SER A 26 4.67 0.21 -7.43
C SER A 26 3.61 0.03 -6.34
N ILE A 27 2.42 0.61 -6.52
CA ILE A 27 1.26 0.42 -5.64
C ILE A 27 0.81 -1.04 -5.69
N LEU A 28 0.59 -1.60 -6.89
CA LEU A 28 0.18 -3.00 -7.07
C LEU A 28 1.13 -3.99 -6.39
N LYS A 29 2.45 -3.84 -6.60
CA LYS A 29 3.45 -4.70 -5.95
C LYS A 29 3.50 -4.54 -4.44
N THR A 30 3.29 -3.33 -3.95
CA THR A 30 3.32 -3.05 -2.50
C THR A 30 2.08 -3.62 -1.84
N THR A 31 0.90 -3.44 -2.43
CA THR A 31 -0.36 -4.03 -1.96
C THR A 31 -0.32 -5.55 -1.91
N ASP A 32 0.18 -6.20 -2.97
CA ASP A 32 0.29 -7.66 -3.02
C ASP A 32 1.25 -8.20 -1.94
N ARG A 33 2.37 -7.49 -1.73
CA ARG A 33 3.33 -7.82 -0.68
C ARG A 33 2.75 -7.60 0.72
N ILE A 34 2.03 -6.50 0.96
CA ILE A 34 1.37 -6.24 2.24
C ILE A 34 0.32 -7.32 2.54
N SER A 35 -0.47 -7.75 1.53
CA SER A 35 -1.47 -8.81 1.71
C SER A 35 -0.83 -10.14 2.13
N GLN A 36 0.31 -10.53 1.52
CA GLN A 36 1.02 -11.75 1.90
C GLN A 36 1.58 -11.69 3.34
N HIS A 37 2.04 -10.51 3.77
CA HIS A 37 2.56 -10.34 5.13
C HIS A 37 1.41 -10.26 6.17
N LEU A 38 0.25 -9.71 5.80
CA LEU A 38 -0.95 -9.72 6.65
C LEU A 38 -1.44 -11.15 6.95
N ASP A 39 -1.41 -12.05 5.98
CA ASP A 39 -1.73 -13.46 6.22
C ASP A 39 -0.73 -14.14 7.18
N ALA A 40 0.56 -13.81 7.07
CA ALA A 40 1.57 -14.32 8.00
C ALA A 40 1.38 -13.76 9.42
N ILE A 41 1.01 -12.47 9.56
CA ILE A 41 0.65 -11.86 10.86
C ILE A 41 -0.60 -12.54 11.42
N LYS A 42 -1.62 -12.78 10.59
CA LYS A 42 -2.87 -13.46 10.99
C LYS A 42 -2.59 -14.84 11.56
N GLU A 43 -1.71 -15.60 10.90
CA GLU A 43 -1.31 -16.93 11.36
C GLU A 43 -0.48 -16.87 12.65
N ALA A 44 0.43 -15.89 12.78
CA ALA A 44 1.18 -15.67 14.02
C ALA A 44 0.24 -15.31 15.20
N VAL A 45 -0.75 -14.44 14.99
CA VAL A 45 -1.77 -14.05 15.98
C VAL A 45 -2.65 -15.24 16.40
N ARG A 46 -3.03 -16.09 15.45
CA ARG A 46 -3.79 -17.33 15.74
C ARG A 46 -3.03 -18.33 16.58
N ASN A 47 -1.70 -18.32 16.47
CA ASN A 47 -0.81 -19.22 17.18
C ASN A 47 -0.18 -18.59 18.45
N ASP A 48 -0.69 -17.44 18.92
CA ASP A 48 -0.15 -16.67 20.07
C ASP A 48 1.33 -16.27 19.92
N GLN A 49 1.82 -16.18 18.69
CA GLN A 49 3.20 -15.81 18.38
C GLN A 49 3.34 -14.29 18.25
N TRP A 50 3.01 -13.55 19.30
CA TRP A 50 2.96 -12.07 19.30
C TRP A 50 4.26 -11.42 18.87
N HIS A 51 5.40 -11.94 19.33
CA HIS A 51 6.70 -11.42 18.91
C HIS A 51 6.97 -11.62 17.40
N VAL A 52 6.48 -12.72 16.83
CA VAL A 52 6.58 -12.96 15.37
C VAL A 52 5.64 -12.02 14.63
N ALA A 53 4.41 -11.83 15.12
CA ALA A 53 3.43 -10.91 14.54
C ALA A 53 3.94 -9.46 14.54
N LEU A 54 4.51 -8.98 15.64
CA LEU A 54 5.11 -7.65 15.74
C LEU A 54 6.31 -7.47 14.80
N ARG A 55 7.18 -8.48 14.69
CA ARG A 55 8.33 -8.42 13.77
C ARG A 55 7.88 -8.35 12.31
N LEU A 56 6.87 -9.12 11.94
CA LEU A 56 6.29 -9.07 10.59
C LEU A 56 5.61 -7.72 10.34
N HIS A 57 4.93 -7.17 11.35
CA HIS A 57 4.35 -5.83 11.28
C HIS A 57 5.41 -4.75 11.05
N ASP A 58 6.49 -4.74 11.83
CA ASP A 58 7.56 -3.74 11.68
C ASP A 58 8.23 -3.81 10.29
N GLN A 59 8.33 -5.00 9.68
CA GLN A 59 8.81 -5.14 8.29
C GLN A 59 7.87 -4.51 7.26
N ILE A 60 6.55 -4.59 7.50
CA ILE A 60 5.56 -3.90 6.67
C ILE A 60 5.71 -2.39 6.86
N ASP A 61 5.82 -1.92 8.09
CA ASP A 61 5.90 -0.49 8.45
C ASP A 61 7.15 0.16 7.84
N ASP A 62 8.32 -0.46 7.94
CA ASP A 62 9.57 0.03 7.32
C ASP A 62 9.45 0.13 5.80
N THR A 63 8.82 -0.87 5.18
CA THR A 63 8.57 -0.87 3.73
C THR A 63 7.61 0.26 3.36
N TRP A 64 6.54 0.43 4.14
CA TRP A 64 5.49 1.40 3.92
C TRP A 64 6.02 2.83 4.03
N VAL A 65 6.77 3.15 5.08
CA VAL A 65 7.38 4.48 5.28
C VAL A 65 8.31 4.83 4.12
N THR A 66 9.16 3.90 3.69
CA THR A 66 10.08 4.11 2.56
C THR A 66 9.32 4.41 1.26
N GLN A 67 8.22 3.69 1.00
CA GLN A 67 7.40 3.89 -0.19
C GLN A 67 6.58 5.18 -0.10
N GLN A 68 6.03 5.49 1.08
CA GLN A 68 5.29 6.72 1.35
C GLN A 68 6.16 7.96 1.14
N GLU A 69 7.42 7.97 1.58
CA GLU A 69 8.37 9.05 1.31
C GLU A 69 8.60 9.22 -0.20
N SER A 70 8.70 8.11 -0.95
CA SER A 70 8.85 8.15 -2.41
C SER A 70 7.58 8.62 -3.14
N TRP A 71 6.39 8.42 -2.57
CA TRP A 71 5.10 8.74 -3.18
C TRP A 71 4.53 10.09 -2.75
N SER A 72 4.92 10.62 -1.58
CA SER A 72 4.45 11.89 -1.02
C SER A 72 4.59 13.11 -1.97
N PRO A 73 5.62 13.20 -2.85
CA PRO A 73 5.69 14.27 -3.86
C PRO A 73 4.66 14.14 -5.00
N LEU A 74 4.07 12.96 -5.18
CA LEU A 74 3.24 12.60 -6.34
C LEU A 74 1.77 12.31 -5.97
N ILE A 75 1.48 11.84 -4.76
CA ILE A 75 0.15 11.45 -4.27
C ILE A 75 -0.27 12.36 -3.11
N HIS A 76 -1.54 12.79 -3.09
CA HIS A 76 -2.12 13.49 -1.94
C HIS A 76 -2.11 12.58 -0.71
N ASN A 77 -1.56 13.08 0.41
CA ASN A 77 -1.35 12.29 1.64
C ASN A 77 -2.59 11.56 2.18
N HIS A 78 -3.82 11.99 1.86
CA HIS A 78 -5.05 11.47 2.46
C HIS A 78 -5.27 9.96 2.30
N ASP A 79 -4.96 9.39 1.13
CA ASP A 79 -5.15 7.96 0.88
C ASP A 79 -4.03 7.11 1.53
N LEU A 80 -2.82 7.68 1.61
CA LEU A 80 -1.67 7.06 2.29
C LEU A 80 -1.84 7.11 3.82
N ASP A 81 -2.44 8.17 4.33
CA ASP A 81 -2.71 8.35 5.76
C ASP A 81 -3.67 7.28 6.30
N ALA A 82 -4.63 6.82 5.49
CA ALA A 82 -5.57 5.77 5.88
C ALA A 82 -4.85 4.45 6.18
N VAL A 83 -3.93 4.01 5.31
CA VAL A 83 -3.15 2.78 5.50
C VAL A 83 -2.22 2.91 6.72
N THR A 84 -1.60 4.08 6.90
CA THR A 84 -0.78 4.38 8.09
C THR A 84 -1.58 4.25 9.39
N ILE A 85 -2.83 4.74 9.42
CA ILE A 85 -3.71 4.62 10.58
C ILE A 85 -4.04 3.15 10.87
N HIS A 86 -4.37 2.35 9.86
CA HIS A 86 -4.65 0.92 10.00
C HIS A 86 -3.42 0.14 10.52
N LEU A 87 -2.23 0.41 9.98
CA LEU A 87 -0.98 -0.19 10.46
C LEU A 87 -0.68 0.19 11.92
N ALA A 88 -0.85 1.45 12.30
CA ALA A 88 -0.64 1.89 13.67
C ALA A 88 -1.63 1.23 14.66
N ARG A 89 -2.89 1.06 14.25
CA ARG A 89 -3.90 0.40 15.07
C ARG A 89 -3.60 -1.10 15.23
N LEU A 90 -3.23 -1.77 14.14
CA LEU A 90 -2.81 -3.16 14.17
C LEU A 90 -1.63 -3.35 15.14
N LYS A 91 -0.62 -2.48 15.09
CA LYS A 91 0.50 -2.50 16.04
C LYS A 91 0.05 -2.44 17.49
N SER A 92 -0.84 -1.50 17.81
CA SER A 92 -1.39 -1.35 19.17
C SER A 92 -2.13 -2.60 19.65
N PHE A 93 -2.90 -3.27 18.78
CA PHE A 93 -3.57 -4.52 19.13
C PHE A 93 -2.59 -5.69 19.31
N LEU A 94 -1.53 -5.76 18.50
CA LEU A 94 -0.48 -6.75 18.64
C LEU A 94 0.33 -6.57 19.94
N GLU A 95 0.69 -5.33 20.28
CA GLU A 95 1.40 -4.99 21.53
C GLU A 95 0.56 -5.28 22.78
N SER A 96 -0.77 -5.17 22.65
CA SER A 96 -1.73 -5.45 23.73
C SER A 96 -2.17 -6.92 23.76
N GLU A 97 -1.66 -7.76 22.85
CA GLU A 97 -2.04 -9.17 22.69
C GLU A 97 -3.56 -9.38 22.48
N GLU A 98 -4.23 -8.37 21.92
CA GLU A 98 -5.67 -8.35 21.70
C GLU A 98 -6.01 -9.13 20.42
N ARG A 99 -6.10 -10.46 20.53
CA ARG A 99 -6.32 -11.38 19.40
C ARG A 99 -7.53 -11.02 18.55
N GLY A 100 -8.68 -10.79 19.18
CA GLY A 100 -9.92 -10.51 18.47
C GLY A 100 -9.84 -9.23 17.63
N LEU A 101 -9.28 -8.17 18.23
CA LEU A 101 -9.11 -6.88 17.57
C LEU A 101 -8.04 -6.92 16.47
N SER A 102 -6.93 -7.63 16.72
CA SER A 102 -5.86 -7.83 15.72
C SER A 102 -6.41 -8.53 14.47
N LEU A 103 -7.18 -9.62 14.65
CA LEU A 103 -7.76 -10.37 13.53
C LEU A 103 -8.85 -9.57 12.79
N ALA A 104 -9.65 -8.77 13.53
CA ALA A 104 -10.66 -7.91 12.93
C ALA A 104 -10.02 -6.82 12.05
N GLU A 105 -8.96 -6.16 12.55
CA GLU A 105 -8.25 -5.12 11.81
C GLU A 105 -7.60 -5.68 10.54
N ILE A 106 -6.94 -6.85 10.62
CA ILE A 106 -6.36 -7.54 9.46
C ILE A 106 -7.44 -7.84 8.40
N ALA A 107 -8.60 -8.33 8.82
CA ALA A 107 -9.71 -8.62 7.90
C ALA A 107 -10.25 -7.36 7.23
N GLU A 108 -10.34 -6.23 7.96
CA GLU A 108 -10.75 -4.94 7.39
C GLU A 108 -9.76 -4.46 6.33
N MET A 109 -8.45 -4.52 6.62
CA MET A 109 -7.39 -4.16 5.68
C MET A 109 -7.43 -5.02 4.41
N GLU A 110 -7.62 -6.35 4.54
CA GLU A 110 -7.75 -7.25 3.39
C GLU A 110 -8.94 -6.90 2.51
N ILE A 111 -10.09 -6.57 3.11
CA ILE A 111 -11.28 -6.15 2.35
C ILE A 111 -11.00 -4.86 1.58
N GLN A 112 -10.36 -3.87 2.20
CA GLN A 112 -10.00 -2.62 1.54
C GLN A 112 -9.00 -2.84 0.39
N PHE A 113 -7.97 -3.68 0.58
CA PHE A 113 -7.01 -3.99 -0.47
C PHE A 113 -7.65 -4.74 -1.64
N VAL A 114 -8.56 -5.68 -1.38
CA VAL A 114 -9.33 -6.37 -2.42
C VAL A 114 -10.20 -5.37 -3.19
N GLN A 115 -10.84 -4.42 -2.51
CA GLN A 115 -11.65 -3.38 -3.15
C GLN A 115 -10.81 -2.46 -4.02
N LEU A 116 -9.63 -2.03 -3.55
CA LEU A 116 -8.67 -1.24 -4.32
C LEU A 116 -8.20 -1.99 -5.58
N TYR A 117 -7.81 -3.26 -5.43
CA TYR A 117 -7.39 -4.10 -6.56
C TYR A 117 -8.53 -4.29 -7.57
N GLN A 118 -9.76 -4.55 -7.12
CA GLN A 118 -10.90 -4.71 -8.02
C GLN A 118 -11.23 -3.41 -8.77
N GLN A 119 -11.13 -2.26 -8.13
CA GLN A 119 -11.35 -0.96 -8.78
C GLN A 119 -10.26 -0.67 -9.83
N GLU A 120 -8.98 -0.90 -9.52
CA GLU A 120 -7.88 -0.70 -10.49
C GLU A 120 -7.95 -1.69 -11.66
N VAL A 121 -8.20 -2.98 -11.40
CA VAL A 121 -8.34 -4.00 -12.45
C VAL A 121 -9.53 -3.72 -13.36
N LEU A 122 -10.67 -3.29 -12.81
CA LEU A 122 -11.83 -2.89 -13.61
C LEU A 122 -11.52 -1.66 -14.45
N THR A 123 -10.79 -0.68 -13.90
CA THR A 123 -10.41 0.54 -14.64
C THR A 123 -9.45 0.21 -15.79
N LEU A 124 -8.46 -0.66 -15.56
CA LEU A 124 -7.54 -1.15 -16.60
C LEU A 124 -8.25 -1.95 -17.69
N LYS A 125 -9.22 -2.80 -17.32
CA LYS A 125 -10.05 -3.55 -18.28
C LYS A 125 -11.03 -2.70 -19.08
N ASN A 126 -11.38 -1.51 -18.59
CA ASN A 126 -12.36 -0.65 -19.25
C ASN A 126 -11.70 0.38 -20.18
N VAL A 127 -10.38 0.54 -20.07
CA VAL A 127 -9.57 1.44 -20.92
C VAL A 127 -8.84 0.66 -22.04
N PHE A 128 -8.65 -0.66 -21.90
CA PHE A 128 -8.08 -1.55 -22.93
C PHE A 128 -9.12 -2.49 -23.56
#